data_AF-I6ZVX2-F1
#
_entry.id   AF-I6ZVX2-F1
#
_cell.length_a   1.000
_cell.length_b   1.000
_cell.length_c   1.000
_cell.angle_alpha   90.00
_cell.angle_beta   90.00
_cell.angle_gamma   90.00
#
_symmetry.space_group_name_H-M   'P 1'
#
loop_
_entity.id
_entity.type
_entity.pdbx_description
1 polymer ?
#
loop_
_entity_poly.entity_id
_entity_poly.type
_entity_poly.pdbx_seq_one_letter_code
_entity_poly.pdbx_strand_id
1 'polypeptide(L)'
;MNGEESGKECSMQQKRLMGALRRRDFLKEEMEKIGQDLQKLEAHRRVLVDILRICDGRMEIDVNRYRPVYKIDLSHSKGLIHIPQEKHHLVIYNLGKIPSPSMKPFYSQKNVYPVDYMCKRAYYGKRDELLAGKREVLYTCTIRNVCSKPLFEITEGDLCIRGKAGEVFNAFRSLFPEGIEFTSIIEFFGLNNLHVRKLISEQEGFADLGIGDRWERRP
;
A
#
# COMPACT_ATOMS: atom_id res chain seq x y z
N MET A 1 -20.89 45.33 -59.45
CA MET A 1 -21.66 44.68 -58.36
C MET A 1 -20.84 43.53 -57.75
N ASN A 2 -19.59 43.75 -57.33
CA ASN A 2 -18.68 42.65 -56.92
C ASN A 2 -18.27 42.68 -55.44
N GLY A 3 -18.76 43.67 -54.66
CA GLY A 3 -18.33 43.86 -53.26
C GLY A 3 -19.04 42.97 -52.24
N GLU A 4 -20.32 42.63 -52.48
CA GLU A 4 -21.12 41.84 -51.51
C GLU A 4 -20.80 40.33 -51.54
N GLU A 5 -20.43 39.78 -52.69
CA GLU A 5 -20.02 38.37 -52.79
C GLU A 5 -18.67 38.12 -52.13
N SER A 6 -17.71 39.04 -52.30
CA SER A 6 -16.38 38.97 -51.68
C SER A 6 -16.43 38.99 -50.14
N GLY A 7 -17.31 39.80 -49.55
CA GLY A 7 -17.48 39.86 -48.09
C GLY A 7 -18.10 38.59 -47.49
N LYS A 8 -19.07 37.98 -48.18
CA LYS A 8 -19.71 36.72 -47.75
C LYS A 8 -18.75 35.53 -47.85
N GLU A 9 -17.92 35.50 -48.90
CA GLU A 9 -16.92 34.45 -49.08
C GLU A 9 -15.80 34.53 -48.04
N CYS A 10 -15.29 35.74 -47.76
CA CYS A 10 -14.32 35.97 -46.69
C CYS A 10 -14.86 35.53 -45.32
N SER A 11 -16.13 35.87 -45.00
CA SER A 11 -16.78 35.43 -43.75
C SER A 11 -16.91 33.91 -43.66
N MET A 12 -17.26 33.24 -44.77
CA MET A 12 -17.31 31.77 -44.81
C MET A 12 -15.94 31.13 -44.61
N GLN A 13 -14.90 31.67 -45.24
CA GLN A 13 -13.53 31.19 -45.07
C GLN A 13 -13.05 31.36 -43.62
N GLN A 14 -13.36 32.48 -42.99
CA GLN A 14 -13.01 32.74 -41.58
C GLN A 14 -13.70 31.76 -40.62
N LYS A 15 -15.00 31.45 -40.84
CA LYS A 15 -15.71 30.43 -40.06
C LYS A 15 -15.12 29.03 -40.23
N ARG A 16 -14.75 28.65 -41.47
CA ARG A 16 -14.10 27.36 -41.75
C ARG A 16 -12.74 27.25 -41.06
N LEU A 17 -11.93 28.31 -41.11
CA LEU A 17 -10.63 28.35 -40.45
C LEU A 17 -10.76 28.22 -38.93
N MET A 18 -11.68 28.96 -38.30
CA MET A 18 -11.94 28.86 -36.86
C MET A 18 -12.42 27.46 -36.45
N GLY A 19 -13.26 26.82 -37.26
CA GLY A 19 -13.69 25.44 -37.04
C GLY A 19 -12.52 24.45 -37.12
N ALA A 20 -11.63 24.62 -38.09
CA ALA A 20 -10.43 23.80 -38.25
C ALA A 20 -9.45 23.97 -37.07
N LEU A 21 -9.24 25.20 -36.58
CA LEU A 21 -8.37 25.47 -35.45
C LEU A 21 -8.88 24.83 -34.15
N ARG A 22 -10.18 24.96 -33.85
CA ARG A 22 -10.78 24.30 -32.68
C ARG A 22 -10.65 22.78 -32.76
N ARG A 23 -10.86 22.20 -33.95
CA ARG A 23 -10.70 20.76 -34.16
C ARG A 23 -9.25 20.32 -33.96
N ARG A 24 -8.28 21.09 -34.44
CA ARG A 24 -6.85 20.82 -34.22
C ARG A 24 -6.51 20.82 -32.74
N ASP A 25 -6.98 21.82 -31.99
CA ASP A 25 -6.64 21.96 -30.58
C ASP A 25 -7.25 20.82 -29.74
N PHE A 26 -8.51 20.47 -30.00
CA PHE A 26 -9.15 19.30 -29.40
C PHE A 26 -8.39 17.99 -29.69
N LEU A 27 -7.99 17.77 -30.94
CA LEU A 27 -7.22 16.57 -31.31
C LEU A 27 -5.86 16.54 -30.63
N LYS A 28 -5.24 17.70 -30.38
CA LYS A 28 -3.95 17.79 -29.70
C LYS A 28 -4.07 17.36 -28.23
N GLU A 29 -5.13 17.78 -27.54
CA GLU A 29 -5.42 17.37 -26.17
C GLU A 29 -5.67 15.85 -26.06
N GLU A 30 -6.46 15.30 -26.99
CA GLU A 30 -6.71 13.85 -27.05
C GLU A 30 -5.42 13.07 -27.35
N MET A 31 -4.56 13.55 -28.25
CA MET A 31 -3.25 12.94 -28.50
C MET A 31 -2.36 12.94 -27.27
N GLU A 32 -2.37 14.02 -26.49
CA GLU A 32 -1.58 14.12 -25.26
C GLU A 32 -2.08 13.12 -24.20
N LYS A 33 -3.40 13.03 -24.02
CA LYS A 33 -4.03 12.05 -23.12
C LYS A 33 -3.71 10.61 -23.51
N ILE A 34 -3.85 10.27 -24.79
CA ILE A 34 -3.49 8.95 -25.32
C ILE A 34 -1.99 8.68 -25.08
N GLY A 35 -1.14 9.68 -25.28
CA GLY A 35 0.30 9.57 -25.01
C GLY A 35 0.61 9.24 -23.54
N GLN A 36 -0.08 9.89 -22.60
CA GLN A 36 0.06 9.60 -21.17
C GLN A 36 -0.41 8.18 -20.83
N ASP A 37 -1.51 7.73 -21.41
CA ASP A 37 -2.04 6.38 -21.15
C ASP A 37 -1.15 5.29 -21.77
N LEU A 38 -0.56 5.55 -22.94
CA LEU A 38 0.44 4.67 -23.55
C LEU A 38 1.67 4.53 -22.65
N GLN A 39 2.18 5.63 -22.08
CA GLN A 39 3.31 5.59 -21.16
C GLN A 39 3.01 4.76 -19.90
N LYS A 40 1.78 4.86 -19.35
CA LYS A 40 1.35 4.02 -18.21
C LYS A 40 1.33 2.54 -18.60
N LEU A 41 0.76 2.22 -19.77
CA LEU A 41 0.71 0.85 -20.27
C LEU A 41 2.11 0.27 -20.51
N GLU A 42 3.04 1.06 -21.06
CA GLU A 42 4.42 0.64 -21.23
C GLU A 42 5.13 0.40 -19.90
N ALA A 43 4.88 1.24 -18.89
CA ALA A 43 5.41 1.03 -17.55
C ALA A 43 4.89 -0.28 -16.94
N HIS A 44 3.58 -0.56 -17.04
CA HIS A 44 3.00 -1.83 -16.61
C HIS A 44 3.59 -3.02 -17.38
N ARG A 45 3.75 -2.90 -18.70
CA ARG A 45 4.35 -3.96 -19.54
C ARG A 45 5.77 -4.30 -19.08
N ARG A 46 6.59 -3.30 -18.77
CA ARG A 46 7.97 -3.52 -18.27
C ARG A 46 7.96 -4.32 -16.98
N VAL A 47 7.13 -3.93 -16.02
CA VAL A 47 6.99 -4.66 -14.74
C VAL A 47 6.56 -6.11 -14.97
N LEU A 48 5.60 -6.37 -15.86
CA LEU A 48 5.16 -7.73 -16.15
C LEU A 48 6.25 -8.57 -16.82
N VAL A 49 7.00 -8.00 -17.77
CA VAL A 49 8.14 -8.68 -18.41
C VAL A 49 9.21 -9.02 -17.37
N ASP A 50 9.46 -8.12 -16.43
CA ASP A 50 10.42 -8.37 -15.36
C ASP A 50 9.95 -9.49 -14.42
N ILE A 51 8.66 -9.50 -14.04
CA ILE A 51 8.07 -10.60 -13.26
C ILE A 51 8.26 -11.94 -13.98
N LEU A 52 7.97 -12.00 -15.28
CA LEU A 52 8.16 -13.23 -16.07
C LEU A 52 9.63 -13.67 -16.08
N ARG A 53 10.57 -12.74 -16.23
CA ARG A 53 12.01 -13.03 -16.19
C ARG A 53 12.48 -13.53 -14.82
N ILE A 54 11.90 -13.01 -13.73
CA ILE A 54 12.15 -13.49 -12.36
C ILE A 54 11.60 -14.91 -12.21
N CYS A 55 10.37 -15.17 -12.67
CA CYS A 55 9.75 -16.51 -12.61
C CYS A 55 10.53 -17.56 -13.41
N ASP A 56 11.09 -17.17 -14.56
CA ASP A 56 11.91 -18.04 -15.40
C ASP A 56 13.36 -18.21 -14.90
N GLY A 57 13.73 -17.60 -13.77
CA GLY A 57 15.08 -17.66 -13.19
C GLY A 57 16.14 -16.95 -14.06
N ARG A 58 15.73 -16.14 -15.03
CA ARG A 58 16.62 -15.42 -15.97
C ARG A 58 17.02 -14.03 -15.47
N MET A 59 16.51 -13.60 -14.31
CA MET A 59 16.82 -12.32 -13.71
C MET A 59 16.88 -12.44 -12.20
N GLU A 60 18.03 -12.09 -11.61
CA GLU A 60 18.17 -11.94 -10.16
C GLU A 60 17.42 -10.69 -9.70
N ILE A 61 16.72 -10.79 -8.56
CA ILE A 61 15.97 -9.67 -7.99
C ILE A 61 16.98 -8.67 -7.40
N ASP A 62 17.35 -7.66 -8.19
CA ASP A 62 18.07 -6.50 -7.68
C ASP A 62 17.10 -5.64 -6.86
N VAL A 63 17.13 -5.87 -5.54
CA VAL A 63 16.28 -5.20 -4.55
C VAL A 63 16.48 -3.68 -4.56
N ASN A 64 17.63 -3.19 -5.02
CA ASN A 64 17.94 -1.75 -5.10
C ASN A 64 17.31 -1.09 -6.34
N ARG A 65 17.06 -1.86 -7.41
CA ARG A 65 16.49 -1.36 -8.66
C ARG A 65 14.96 -1.26 -8.59
N TYR A 66 14.32 -2.10 -7.78
CA TYR A 66 12.92 -1.99 -7.39
C TYR A 66 12.77 -1.18 -6.10
N ARG A 67 13.24 0.08 -6.11
CA ARG A 67 12.63 1.05 -5.20
C ARG A 67 11.17 1.20 -5.62
N PRO A 68 10.19 0.89 -4.76
CA PRO A 68 8.82 1.23 -5.05
C PRO A 68 8.78 2.76 -5.17
N VAL A 69 8.56 3.28 -6.38
CA VAL A 69 8.23 4.71 -6.57
C VAL A 69 6.77 4.90 -6.16
N TYR A 70 6.40 4.42 -4.98
CA TYR A 70 5.23 4.90 -4.27
C TYR A 70 5.73 6.05 -3.40
N LYS A 71 5.87 7.22 -4.01
CA LYS A 71 5.63 8.44 -3.22
C LYS A 71 4.16 8.37 -2.86
N ILE A 72 3.86 7.97 -1.63
CA ILE A 72 2.50 8.02 -1.10
C ILE A 72 2.12 9.50 -1.12
N ASP A 73 1.28 9.86 -2.07
CA ASP A 73 0.64 11.16 -2.10
C ASP A 73 -0.32 11.23 -0.90
N LEU A 74 0.04 12.04 0.09
CA LEU A 74 -0.75 12.27 1.30
C LEU A 74 -1.97 13.17 1.04
N SER A 75 -2.17 13.64 -0.20
CA SER A 75 -3.33 14.45 -0.61
C SER A 75 -4.66 13.68 -0.55
N HIS A 76 -4.62 12.35 -0.46
CA HIS A 76 -5.80 11.48 -0.34
C HIS A 76 -5.88 10.74 1.00
N SER A 77 -5.69 11.44 2.13
CA SER A 77 -5.86 10.90 3.50
C SER A 77 -7.32 10.55 3.88
N LYS A 78 -8.20 10.25 2.92
CA LYS A 78 -9.50 9.61 3.17
C LYS A 78 -9.27 8.11 3.28
N GLY A 79 -9.15 7.59 4.51
CA GLY A 79 -9.04 6.14 4.78
C GLY A 79 -8.06 5.74 5.87
N LEU A 80 -7.33 6.68 6.47
CA LEU A 80 -6.41 6.40 7.57
C LEU A 80 -7.20 6.21 8.87
N ILE A 81 -7.07 5.03 9.49
CA ILE A 81 -7.68 4.75 10.79
C ILE A 81 -6.63 5.03 11.86
N HIS A 82 -6.82 6.12 12.62
CA HIS A 82 -6.00 6.40 13.80
C HIS A 82 -6.51 5.55 14.97
N ILE A 83 -5.62 4.80 15.60
CA ILE A 83 -5.99 3.90 16.70
C ILE A 83 -5.89 4.63 18.04
N PRO A 84 -7.00 4.79 18.79
CA PRO A 84 -6.98 5.47 20.08
C PRO A 84 -6.20 4.63 21.12
N GLN A 85 -5.58 5.31 22.09
CA GLN A 85 -4.91 4.74 23.27
C GLN A 85 -3.65 3.89 23.01
N GLU A 86 -3.12 3.87 21.79
CA GLU A 86 -1.81 3.28 21.52
C GLU A 86 -0.70 4.19 22.05
N LYS A 87 0.29 3.61 22.75
CA LYS A 87 1.44 4.34 23.30
C LYS A 87 2.30 5.01 22.22
N HIS A 88 2.29 4.43 21.03
CA HIS A 88 2.99 4.91 19.85
C HIS A 88 2.00 5.07 18.71
N HIS A 89 2.15 6.14 17.90
CA HIS A 89 1.25 6.41 16.80
C HIS A 89 1.16 5.22 15.84
N LEU A 90 -0.04 4.66 15.74
CA LEU A 90 -0.40 3.55 14.86
C LEU A 90 -1.47 4.03 13.88
N VAL A 91 -1.20 3.83 12.60
CA VAL A 91 -2.13 4.17 11.52
C VAL A 91 -2.32 2.95 10.63
N ILE A 92 -3.57 2.51 10.46
CA ILE A 92 -3.90 1.42 9.54
C ILE A 92 -4.21 2.01 8.17
N TYR A 93 -3.51 1.49 7.16
CA TYR A 93 -3.70 1.88 5.75
C TYR A 93 -4.62 0.90 5.02
N ASN A 94 -4.52 -0.39 5.38
CA ASN A 94 -5.37 -1.44 4.85
C ASN A 94 -5.67 -2.44 5.97
N LEU A 95 -6.95 -2.61 6.29
CA LEU A 95 -7.37 -3.64 7.24
C LEU A 95 -7.23 -5.06 6.68
N GLY A 96 -6.97 -5.20 5.38
CA GLY A 96 -6.88 -6.47 4.70
C GLY A 96 -8.25 -7.08 4.46
N LYS A 97 -8.27 -8.38 4.14
CA LYS A 97 -9.48 -9.19 3.99
C LYS A 97 -9.48 -10.32 4.99
N ILE A 98 -10.66 -10.72 5.43
CA ILE A 98 -10.79 -11.92 6.25
C ILE A 98 -10.26 -13.14 5.48
N PRO A 99 -9.38 -13.96 6.09
CA PRO A 99 -8.88 -15.18 5.44
C PRO A 99 -10.01 -16.16 5.15
N SER A 100 -9.89 -16.97 4.11
CA SER A 100 -10.89 -18.01 3.85
C SER A 100 -10.86 -19.08 4.95
N PRO A 101 -11.97 -19.82 5.18
CA PRO A 101 -12.00 -20.89 6.18
C PRO A 101 -10.94 -22.00 5.97
N SER A 102 -10.45 -22.18 4.73
CA SER A 102 -9.36 -23.12 4.41
C SER A 102 -7.98 -22.64 4.84
N MET A 103 -7.78 -21.34 5.06
CA MET A 103 -6.51 -20.73 5.47
C MET A 103 -6.30 -20.81 6.99
N LYS A 104 -6.35 -22.02 7.56
CA LYS A 104 -6.19 -22.26 9.01
C LYS A 104 -4.97 -21.56 9.66
N PRO A 105 -3.80 -21.41 9.00
CA PRO A 105 -2.67 -20.69 9.59
C PRO A 105 -2.90 -19.18 9.85
N PHE A 106 -3.92 -18.58 9.22
CA PHE A 106 -4.22 -17.16 9.36
C PHE A 106 -5.06 -16.81 10.58
N TYR A 107 -5.61 -17.80 11.28
CA TYR A 107 -6.45 -17.52 12.42
C TYR A 107 -6.39 -18.63 13.46
N SER A 108 -6.73 -18.25 14.68
CA SER A 108 -6.85 -19.09 15.85
C SER A 108 -7.94 -18.52 16.73
N GLN A 109 -8.23 -19.16 17.86
CA GLN A 109 -9.14 -18.60 18.85
C GLN A 109 -8.64 -17.27 19.46
N LYS A 110 -7.35 -16.94 19.31
CA LYS A 110 -6.70 -15.79 19.94
C LYS A 110 -6.32 -14.68 18.97
N ASN A 111 -5.80 -15.05 17.80
CA ASN A 111 -5.35 -14.13 16.75
C ASN A 111 -6.02 -14.41 15.38
N VAL A 112 -6.33 -13.35 14.62
CA VAL A 112 -6.82 -13.35 13.25
C VAL A 112 -5.90 -12.40 12.52
N TYR A 113 -5.34 -12.89 11.42
CA TYR A 113 -4.42 -12.16 10.57
C TYR A 113 -5.16 -11.89 9.26
N PRO A 114 -5.68 -10.67 9.03
CA PRO A 114 -6.27 -10.35 7.74
C PRO A 114 -5.22 -10.45 6.63
N VAL A 115 -5.63 -10.97 5.48
CA VAL A 115 -4.79 -11.07 4.28
C VAL A 115 -4.58 -9.67 3.72
N ASP A 116 -3.34 -9.32 3.41
CA ASP A 116 -2.93 -8.00 2.91
C ASP A 116 -3.14 -6.84 3.90
N TYR A 117 -3.20 -7.16 5.20
CA TYR A 117 -3.18 -6.16 6.27
C TYR A 117 -1.93 -5.28 6.16
N MET A 118 -2.11 -3.97 6.29
CA MET A 118 -1.02 -2.98 6.26
C MET A 118 -1.27 -1.85 7.25
N CYS A 119 -0.28 -1.62 8.12
CA CYS A 119 -0.25 -0.46 9.01
C CYS A 119 1.13 0.20 9.01
N LYS A 120 1.20 1.42 9.53
CA LYS A 120 2.46 2.05 9.92
C LYS A 120 2.43 2.36 11.41
N ARG A 121 3.57 2.12 12.05
CA ARG A 121 3.78 2.48 13.44
C ARG A 121 5.01 3.38 13.55
N ALA A 122 4.84 4.52 14.20
CA ALA A 122 5.95 5.35 14.63
C ALA A 122 6.63 4.65 15.83
N TYR A 123 7.93 4.39 15.73
CA TYR A 123 8.68 3.83 16.85
C TYR A 123 10.13 4.30 16.78
N TYR A 124 10.91 4.04 17.82
CA TYR A 124 12.33 4.42 17.82
C TYR A 124 13.07 3.82 16.63
N GLY A 125 13.88 4.65 15.96
CA GLY A 125 14.82 4.21 14.95
C GLY A 125 15.91 3.34 15.54
N LYS A 126 16.57 2.56 14.68
CA LYS A 126 17.82 1.89 15.04
C LYS A 126 18.79 2.94 15.58
N ARG A 127 19.41 2.67 16.74
CA ARG A 127 20.47 3.55 17.27
C ARG A 127 21.59 3.58 16.24
N ASP A 128 21.80 4.73 15.63
CA ASP A 128 23.07 5.07 15.01
C ASP A 128 23.95 5.64 16.12
N GLU A 129 25.12 5.06 16.36
CA GLU A 129 26.01 5.45 17.47
C GLU A 129 26.41 6.94 17.40
N LEU A 130 26.19 7.57 16.26
CA LEU A 130 26.55 8.96 15.96
C LEU A 130 25.48 10.01 16.33
N LEU A 131 24.23 9.62 16.61
CA LEU A 131 23.16 10.57 16.92
C LEU A 131 22.52 10.27 18.27
N ALA A 132 22.90 11.05 19.29
CA ALA A 132 22.48 10.93 20.69
C ALA A 132 20.99 11.30 20.96
N GLY A 133 20.09 11.08 20.00
CA GLY A 133 18.65 11.35 20.12
C GLY A 133 17.81 10.15 19.70
N LYS A 134 16.77 9.82 20.47
CA LYS A 134 15.75 8.83 20.11
C LYS A 134 14.89 9.39 18.96
N ARG A 135 15.38 9.30 17.72
CA ARG A 135 14.60 9.67 16.54
C ARG A 135 13.51 8.62 16.33
N GLU A 136 12.26 9.05 16.23
CA GLU A 136 11.18 8.17 15.78
C GLU A 136 11.25 8.00 14.25
N VAL A 137 11.05 6.78 13.80
CA VAL A 137 10.92 6.39 12.40
C VAL A 137 9.60 5.69 12.17
N LEU A 138 9.15 5.64 10.92
CA LEU A 138 7.88 5.01 10.54
C LEU A 138 8.14 3.64 9.96
N TYR A 139 7.83 2.59 10.73
CA TYR A 139 7.88 1.22 10.27
C TYR A 139 6.59 0.88 9.53
N THR A 140 6.70 0.35 8.32
CA THR A 140 5.57 -0.23 7.58
C THR A 140 5.48 -1.71 7.88
N CYS A 141 4.33 -2.13 8.39
CA CYS A 141 4.06 -3.49 8.84
C CYS A 141 3.02 -4.11 7.90
N THR A 142 3.32 -5.28 7.32
CA THR A 142 2.41 -5.97 6.40
C THR A 142 2.26 -7.45 6.71
N ILE A 143 1.07 -7.99 6.43
CA ILE A 143 0.77 -9.42 6.47
C ILE A 143 0.37 -9.85 5.07
N ARG A 144 1.15 -10.74 4.45
CA ARG A 144 0.90 -11.23 3.10
C ARG A 144 0.49 -12.70 3.12
N ASN A 145 -0.18 -13.14 2.06
CA ASN A 145 -0.42 -14.54 1.81
C ASN A 145 0.63 -15.15 0.89
N VAL A 146 1.39 -16.10 1.43
CA VAL A 146 2.34 -16.91 0.68
C VAL A 146 1.96 -18.38 0.87
N CYS A 147 1.41 -18.98 -0.19
CA CYS A 147 0.97 -20.38 -0.19
C CYS A 147 0.03 -20.74 0.98
N SER A 148 -1.00 -19.92 1.20
CA SER A 148 -2.00 -20.08 2.28
C SER A 148 -1.43 -20.00 3.69
N LYS A 149 -0.28 -19.34 3.87
CA LYS A 149 0.34 -19.05 5.16
C LYS A 149 0.61 -17.55 5.31
N PRO A 150 0.48 -16.99 6.53
CA PRO A 150 0.78 -15.58 6.77
C PRO A 150 2.30 -15.38 6.76
N LEU A 151 2.76 -14.43 5.93
CA LEU A 151 4.10 -13.88 5.95
C LEU A 151 4.04 -12.49 6.57
N PHE A 152 4.79 -12.28 7.65
CA PHE A 152 4.89 -10.98 8.32
C PHE A 152 6.10 -10.23 7.79
N GLU A 153 5.97 -8.93 7.63
CA GLU A 153 7.04 -8.07 7.09
C GLU A 153 7.06 -6.71 7.80
N ILE A 154 8.25 -6.26 8.23
CA ILE A 154 8.53 -4.92 8.74
C ILE A 154 9.53 -4.26 7.79
N THR A 155 9.20 -3.05 7.32
CA THR A 155 10.06 -2.26 6.43
C THR A 155 10.24 -0.83 6.91
N GLU A 156 11.46 -0.30 6.79
CA GLU A 156 11.83 1.09 7.06
C GLU A 156 13.09 1.43 6.26
N GLY A 157 13.01 2.35 5.29
CA GLY A 157 14.14 2.62 4.40
C GLY A 157 14.65 1.34 3.70
N ASP A 158 15.92 1.00 3.95
CA ASP A 158 16.57 -0.20 3.42
C ASP A 158 16.39 -1.45 4.33
N LEU A 159 15.83 -1.29 5.52
CA LEU A 159 15.49 -2.39 6.40
C LEU A 159 14.28 -3.15 5.85
N CYS A 160 14.43 -4.47 5.69
CA CYS A 160 13.34 -5.37 5.36
C CYS A 160 13.48 -6.69 6.14
N ILE A 161 12.61 -6.91 7.11
CA ILE A 161 12.56 -8.14 7.92
C ILE A 161 11.29 -8.88 7.55
N ARG A 162 11.41 -10.12 7.07
CA ARG A 162 10.26 -10.94 6.64
C ARG A 162 10.38 -12.38 7.11
N GLY A 163 9.26 -13.02 7.41
CA GLY A 163 9.24 -14.40 7.89
C GLY A 163 7.99 -14.74 8.69
N LYS A 164 8.09 -15.75 9.54
CA LYS A 164 7.02 -16.07 10.49
C LYS A 164 6.98 -15.05 11.62
N ALA A 165 5.82 -14.95 12.27
CA ALA A 165 5.56 -14.00 13.37
C ALA A 165 6.70 -13.90 14.40
N GLY A 166 7.13 -15.02 14.98
CA GLY A 166 8.19 -15.04 16.00
C GLY A 166 9.59 -14.73 15.44
N GLU A 167 9.90 -15.19 14.23
CA GLU A 167 11.17 -14.95 13.55
C GLU A 167 11.35 -13.45 13.28
N VAL A 168 10.32 -12.80 12.72
CA VAL A 168 10.29 -11.36 12.43
C VAL A 168 10.38 -10.54 13.71
N PHE A 169 9.63 -10.93 14.75
CA PHE A 169 9.66 -10.21 16.02
C PHE A 169 11.02 -10.25 16.69
N ASN A 170 11.66 -11.43 16.73
CA ASN A 170 12.98 -11.59 17.34
C ASN A 170 14.04 -10.81 16.56
N ALA A 171 13.99 -10.86 15.23
CA ALA A 171 14.89 -10.07 14.38
C ALA A 171 14.68 -8.56 14.61
N PHE A 172 13.44 -8.09 14.67
CA PHE A 172 13.14 -6.68 14.93
C PHE A 172 13.59 -6.25 16.33
N ARG A 173 13.28 -7.02 17.37
CA ARG A 173 13.70 -6.77 18.75
C ARG A 173 15.22 -6.71 18.89
N SER A 174 15.97 -7.51 18.12
CA SER A 174 17.43 -7.51 18.15
C SER A 174 18.07 -6.20 17.68
N LEU A 175 17.32 -5.33 16.98
CA LEU A 175 17.77 -4.00 16.62
C LEU A 175 17.84 -3.04 17.82
N PHE A 176 17.26 -3.43 18.96
CA PHE A 176 17.13 -2.60 20.17
C PHE A 176 17.78 -3.31 21.37
N PRO A 177 19.03 -2.98 21.73
CA PRO A 177 19.75 -3.61 22.84
C PRO A 177 19.05 -3.50 24.20
N GLU A 178 18.34 -2.39 24.42
CA GLU A 178 17.56 -2.13 25.65
C GLU A 178 16.24 -2.93 25.69
N GLY A 179 15.94 -3.68 24.63
CA GLY A 179 14.65 -4.31 24.41
C GLY A 179 13.61 -3.33 23.85
N ILE A 180 12.42 -3.86 23.62
CA ILE A 180 11.25 -3.10 23.18
C ILE A 180 10.09 -3.39 24.15
N GLU A 181 9.16 -2.47 24.25
CA GLU A 181 8.02 -2.61 25.17
C GLU A 181 6.96 -3.62 24.71
N PHE A 182 6.97 -3.95 23.42
CA PHE A 182 6.08 -4.93 22.83
C PHE A 182 6.53 -6.34 23.21
N THR A 183 5.56 -7.24 23.39
CA THR A 183 5.79 -8.65 23.73
C THR A 183 5.72 -9.57 22.52
N SER A 184 5.12 -9.12 21.41
CA SER A 184 4.95 -9.91 20.19
C SER A 184 4.78 -9.05 18.94
N ILE A 185 4.92 -9.66 17.76
CA ILE A 185 4.64 -9.01 16.48
C ILE A 185 3.17 -8.57 16.36
N ILE A 186 2.25 -9.33 16.98
CA ILE A 186 0.81 -9.07 16.92
C ILE A 186 0.51 -7.75 17.64
N GLU A 187 1.16 -7.53 18.77
CA GLU A 187 1.08 -6.29 19.54
C GLU A 187 1.71 -5.12 18.78
N PHE A 188 2.91 -5.32 18.22
CA PHE A 188 3.57 -4.31 17.41
C PHE A 188 2.75 -3.93 16.16
N PHE A 189 2.05 -4.87 15.54
CA PHE A 189 1.18 -4.58 14.39
C PHE A 189 -0.14 -3.93 14.81
N GLY A 190 -0.45 -3.90 16.12
CA GLY A 190 -1.68 -3.34 16.65
C GLY A 190 -2.90 -4.25 16.51
N LEU A 191 -2.71 -5.52 16.15
CA LEU A 191 -3.80 -6.48 15.99
C LEU A 191 -4.43 -6.90 17.33
N ASN A 192 -3.72 -6.69 18.44
CA ASN A 192 -4.26 -6.89 19.78
C ASN A 192 -5.10 -5.70 20.27
N ASN A 193 -5.04 -4.55 19.60
CA ASN A 193 -5.79 -3.37 20.00
C ASN A 193 -7.30 -3.64 19.89
N LEU A 194 -8.06 -3.32 20.93
CA LEU A 194 -9.49 -3.60 21.00
C LEU A 194 -10.28 -2.98 19.82
N HIS A 195 -9.91 -1.77 19.41
CA HIS A 195 -10.54 -1.09 18.28
C HIS A 195 -10.25 -1.82 16.97
N VAL A 196 -9.00 -2.24 16.75
CA VAL A 196 -8.60 -3.00 15.56
C VAL A 196 -9.29 -4.36 15.51
N ARG A 197 -9.39 -5.04 16.66
CA ARG A 197 -10.10 -6.32 16.76
C ARG A 197 -11.57 -6.19 16.43
N LYS A 198 -12.22 -5.10 16.88
CA LYS A 198 -13.60 -4.78 16.55
C LYS A 198 -13.78 -4.53 15.04
N LEU A 199 -12.89 -3.74 14.44
CA LEU A 199 -12.90 -3.50 13.00
C LEU A 199 -12.69 -4.79 12.18
N ILE A 200 -11.88 -5.73 12.67
CA ILE A 200 -11.71 -7.04 12.04
C ILE A 200 -12.97 -7.90 12.20
N SER A 201 -13.62 -7.91 13.36
CA SER A 201 -14.83 -8.71 13.56
C SER A 201 -16.04 -8.23 12.77
N GLU A 202 -16.07 -6.94 12.41
CA GLU A 202 -17.15 -6.34 11.61
C GLU A 202 -16.99 -6.58 10.10
N GLN A 203 -15.87 -7.13 9.64
CA GLN A 203 -15.65 -7.42 8.21
C GLN A 203 -16.45 -8.63 7.72
N GLU A 204 -16.86 -8.56 6.45
CA GLU A 204 -17.50 -9.68 5.74
C GLU A 204 -16.61 -10.94 5.77
N GLY A 205 -17.22 -12.09 6.04
CA GLY A 205 -16.55 -13.39 6.15
C GLY A 205 -15.99 -13.72 7.54
N PHE A 206 -16.00 -12.79 8.51
CA PHE A 206 -15.49 -13.06 9.86
C PHE A 206 -16.29 -14.18 10.58
N ALA A 207 -17.62 -14.17 10.42
CA ALA A 207 -18.49 -15.19 11.00
C ALA A 207 -18.17 -16.61 10.48
N ASP A 208 -17.73 -16.73 9.22
CA ASP A 208 -17.41 -18.00 8.57
C ASP A 208 -16.16 -18.67 9.14
N LEU A 209 -15.34 -17.92 9.88
CA LEU A 209 -14.18 -18.47 10.59
C LEU A 209 -14.60 -19.36 11.77
N GLY A 210 -15.82 -19.21 12.29
CA GLY A 210 -16.35 -20.02 13.40
C GLY A 210 -15.65 -19.77 14.76
N ILE A 211 -15.10 -18.57 14.97
CA ILE A 211 -14.32 -18.21 16.18
C ILE A 211 -14.95 -17.11 17.06
N GLY A 212 -16.10 -16.55 16.65
CA GLY A 212 -16.69 -15.30 17.18
C GLY A 212 -16.89 -15.25 18.70
N ASP A 213 -17.53 -16.27 19.30
CA ASP A 213 -17.96 -16.22 20.71
C ASP A 213 -16.81 -16.12 21.75
N ARG A 214 -15.61 -16.60 21.41
CA ARG A 214 -14.44 -16.57 22.30
C ARG A 214 -13.50 -15.41 22.00
N TRP A 215 -13.63 -14.84 20.81
CA TRP A 215 -12.79 -13.75 20.34
C TRP A 215 -13.15 -12.44 21.05
N GLU A 216 -14.43 -12.11 21.12
CA GLU A 216 -14.92 -10.81 21.63
C GLU A 216 -14.84 -10.67 23.16
N ARG A 217 -14.70 -11.78 23.91
CA ARG A 217 -14.83 -11.81 25.37
C ARG A 217 -13.54 -11.57 26.18
N ARG A 218 -12.44 -11.16 25.55
CA ARG A 218 -11.18 -10.92 26.29
C ARG A 218 -10.85 -9.43 26.38
N PRO A 219 -10.67 -8.89 27.60
CA PRO A 219 -10.16 -7.54 27.82
C PRO A 219 -8.72 -7.39 27.31
#